data_AF-A0A936U0S0-F1
#
_entry.id   AF-A0A936U0S0-F1
#
_cell.length_a   1.000
_cell.length_b   1.000
_cell.length_c   1.000
_cell.angle_alpha   90.00
_cell.angle_beta   90.00
_cell.angle_gamma   90.00
#
_symmetry.space_group_name_H-M   'P 1'
#
loop_
_entity.id
_entity.type
_entity.pdbx_description
1 polymer ?
#
loop_
_entity_poly.entity_id
_entity_poly.type
_entity_poly.pdbx_seq_one_letter_code
_entity_poly.pdbx_strand_id
1 'polypeptide(L)'
;MFRRSLFLALFVGSFFILKAQVHTSYLWHLEQPIYWPETSVWNPYQHQNVWESQYLKNNNGNWYSDGRQHPLNNLQEIFGNDDRKAVYQYRAKDAVQSLLEPAKPAPR
;
A
#
# COMPACT_ATOMS: atom_id res chain seq x y z
N MET A 1 -55.49 -2.53 24.69
CA MET A 1 -54.28 -3.39 24.75
C MET A 1 -53.67 -3.65 23.36
N PHE A 2 -54.47 -4.06 22.37
CA PHE A 2 -54.02 -4.46 21.02
C PHE A 2 -53.12 -3.44 20.28
N ARG A 3 -53.44 -2.14 20.36
CA ARG A 3 -52.68 -1.07 19.71
C ARG A 3 -51.26 -0.88 20.27
N ARG A 4 -51.06 -1.12 21.57
CA ARG A 4 -49.74 -1.04 22.23
C ARG A 4 -48.88 -2.26 21.89
N SER A 5 -49.48 -3.44 21.82
CA SER A 5 -48.81 -4.68 21.40
C SER A 5 -48.38 -4.65 19.94
N LEU A 6 -49.18 -4.04 19.05
CA LEU A 6 -48.83 -3.86 17.63
C LEU A 6 -47.65 -2.90 17.44
N PHE A 7 -47.63 -1.79 18.17
CA PHE A 7 -46.50 -0.86 18.17
C PHE A 7 -45.21 -1.51 18.68
N LEU A 8 -45.30 -2.32 19.75
CA LEU A 8 -44.15 -3.04 20.29
C LEU A 8 -43.62 -4.10 19.30
N ALA A 9 -44.51 -4.82 18.60
CA ALA A 9 -44.15 -5.81 17.59
C ALA A 9 -43.47 -5.18 16.37
N LEU A 10 -43.96 -4.02 15.90
CA LEU A 10 -43.32 -3.26 14.81
C LEU A 10 -41.96 -2.70 15.22
N PHE A 11 -41.82 -2.23 16.47
CA PHE A 11 -40.56 -1.68 16.97
C PHE A 11 -39.48 -2.78 17.14
N VAL A 12 -39.85 -3.94 17.66
CA VAL A 12 -38.93 -5.09 17.82
C VAL A 12 -38.59 -5.71 16.46
N GLY A 13 -39.56 -5.85 15.55
CA GLY A 13 -39.33 -6.40 14.20
C GLY A 13 -38.36 -5.55 13.36
N SER A 14 -38.33 -4.22 13.57
CA SER A 14 -37.45 -3.31 12.84
C SER A 14 -35.97 -3.46 13.23
N PHE A 15 -35.67 -3.88 14.47
CA PHE A 15 -34.29 -4.10 14.93
C PHE A 15 -33.62 -5.34 14.30
N PHE A 16 -34.41 -6.34 13.88
CA PHE A 16 -33.86 -7.58 13.30
C PHE A 16 -33.50 -7.47 11.81
N ILE A 17 -34.01 -6.44 11.11
CA ILE A 17 -33.88 -6.32 9.65
C ILE A 17 -32.71 -5.38 9.26
N LEU A 18 -32.23 -4.54 10.18
CA LEU A 18 -31.14 -3.58 9.89
C LEU A 18 -29.75 -4.21 10.09
N LYS A 19 -29.44 -5.25 9.32
CA LYS A 19 -28.05 -5.65 9.08
C LYS A 19 -27.52 -4.80 7.94
N ALA A 20 -27.02 -3.60 8.25
CA ALA A 20 -26.37 -2.75 7.25
C ALA A 20 -25.22 -3.54 6.59
N GLN A 21 -25.28 -3.69 5.26
CA GLN A 21 -24.23 -4.39 4.52
C GLN A 21 -23.02 -3.46 4.42
N VAL A 22 -21.99 -3.73 5.22
CA VAL A 22 -20.73 -3.00 5.18
C VAL A 22 -19.84 -3.65 4.12
N HIS A 23 -19.61 -2.95 3.02
CA HIS A 23 -18.64 -3.34 2.01
C HIS A 23 -17.29 -2.70 2.35
N THR A 24 -16.26 -3.51 2.56
CA THR A 24 -14.90 -3.03 2.81
C THR A 24 -14.03 -3.35 1.60
N SER A 25 -13.35 -2.34 1.06
CA SER A 25 -12.33 -2.49 0.03
C SER A 25 -10.98 -2.16 0.63
N TYR A 26 -10.01 -3.07 0.46
CA TYR A 26 -8.63 -2.83 0.84
C TYR A 26 -7.86 -2.36 -0.40
N LEU A 27 -7.30 -1.16 -0.34
CA LEU A 27 -6.41 -0.63 -1.37
C LEU A 27 -5.00 -0.58 -0.80
N TRP A 28 -4.05 -1.20 -1.49
CA TRP A 28 -2.64 -1.06 -1.21
C TRP A 28 -1.97 -0.28 -2.33
N HIS A 29 -1.22 0.76 -1.98
CA HIS A 29 -0.47 1.58 -2.92
C HIS A 29 0.98 1.69 -2.48
N LEU A 30 1.90 1.41 -3.38
CA LEU A 30 3.33 1.64 -3.20
C LEU A 30 3.78 2.70 -4.18
N GLU A 31 4.00 3.90 -3.66
CA GLU A 31 4.65 4.97 -4.40
C GLU A 31 6.10 4.56 -4.72
N GLN A 32 6.60 4.93 -5.90
CA GLN A 32 8.04 4.84 -6.17
C GLN A 32 8.76 5.80 -5.22
N PRO A 33 9.73 5.35 -4.40
CA PRO A 33 10.44 6.24 -3.51
C PRO A 33 11.15 7.38 -4.25
N ILE A 34 11.38 8.49 -3.56
CA ILE A 34 12.23 9.57 -4.06
C ILE A 34 13.52 9.54 -3.23
N TYR A 35 14.59 8.98 -3.79
CA TYR A 35 15.91 8.95 -3.13
C TYR A 35 16.79 10.15 -3.50
N TRP A 36 16.42 10.87 -4.56
CA TRP A 36 17.07 12.08 -4.99
C TRP A 36 16.00 13.03 -5.54
N PRO A 37 15.74 14.18 -4.90
CA PRO A 37 14.62 15.05 -5.26
C PRO A 37 14.98 15.97 -6.44
N GLU A 38 15.48 15.41 -7.54
CA GLU A 38 15.74 16.17 -8.77
C GLU A 38 14.52 16.19 -9.69
N THR A 39 14.48 17.11 -10.64
CA THR A 39 13.53 17.07 -11.76
C THR A 39 13.83 15.88 -12.66
N SER A 40 12.80 15.16 -13.12
CA SER A 40 12.97 14.06 -14.07
C SER A 40 13.51 14.56 -15.41
N VAL A 41 14.49 13.84 -15.96
CA VAL A 41 15.06 14.02 -17.30
C VAL A 41 14.10 13.46 -18.36
N TRP A 42 13.30 12.44 -18.00
CA TRP A 42 12.28 11.86 -18.88
C TRP A 42 10.99 12.70 -18.94
N ASN A 43 10.62 13.36 -17.85
CA ASN A 43 9.44 14.23 -17.78
C ASN A 43 9.68 15.45 -16.87
N PRO A 44 9.86 16.67 -17.42
CA PRO A 44 10.20 17.85 -16.63
C PRO A 44 9.10 18.32 -15.66
N TYR A 45 7.88 17.76 -15.73
CA TYR A 45 6.79 18.06 -14.81
C TYR A 45 6.75 17.14 -13.59
N GLN A 46 7.72 16.23 -13.44
CA GLN A 46 7.77 15.23 -12.38
C GLN A 46 9.14 15.25 -11.69
N HIS A 47 9.18 14.69 -10.48
CA HIS A 47 10.45 14.39 -9.82
C HIS A 47 11.08 13.15 -10.45
N GLN A 48 12.40 13.05 -10.35
CA GLN A 48 13.18 11.88 -10.74
C GLN A 48 12.84 10.73 -9.80
N ASN A 49 12.23 9.68 -10.35
CA ASN A 49 11.92 8.48 -9.58
C ASN A 49 13.18 7.60 -9.38
N VAL A 50 13.08 6.59 -8.51
CA VAL A 50 14.18 5.63 -8.27
C VAL A 50 14.68 4.99 -9.55
N TRP A 51 13.76 4.50 -10.37
CA TRP A 51 14.11 3.73 -11.56
C TRP A 51 14.90 4.58 -12.55
N GLU A 52 14.47 5.81 -12.77
CA GLU A 52 15.19 6.80 -13.58
C GLU A 52 16.57 7.09 -13.01
N SER A 53 16.66 7.32 -11.71
CA SER A 53 17.94 7.54 -11.03
C SER A 53 18.90 6.36 -11.27
N GLN A 54 18.42 5.13 -11.07
CA GLN A 54 19.22 3.91 -11.27
C GLN A 54 19.61 3.73 -12.73
N TYR A 55 18.67 3.95 -13.66
CA TYR A 55 18.92 3.86 -15.08
C TYR A 55 20.01 4.85 -15.50
N LEU A 56 19.90 6.12 -15.11
CA LEU A 56 20.88 7.15 -15.44
C LEU A 56 22.25 6.78 -14.88
N LYS A 57 22.35 6.37 -13.61
CA LYS A 57 23.63 5.90 -13.02
C LYS A 57 24.26 4.75 -13.81
N ASN A 58 23.46 3.73 -14.16
CA ASN A 58 23.91 2.56 -14.93
C ASN A 58 24.35 2.91 -16.36
N ASN A 59 23.88 4.03 -16.90
CA ASN A 59 24.23 4.53 -18.23
C ASN A 59 25.18 5.74 -18.17
N ASN A 60 26.03 5.80 -17.14
CA ASN A 60 27.07 6.84 -16.96
C ASN A 60 26.51 8.29 -16.87
N GLY A 61 25.26 8.45 -16.44
CA GLY A 61 24.58 9.72 -16.23
C GLY A 61 24.38 10.08 -14.75
N ASN A 62 23.44 10.99 -14.49
CA ASN A 62 23.11 11.51 -13.14
C ASN A 62 24.30 12.15 -12.40
N TRP A 63 25.20 12.80 -13.12
CA TRP A 63 26.32 13.58 -12.57
C TRP A 63 25.87 14.98 -12.16
N TYR A 64 26.36 15.45 -11.02
CA TYR A 64 26.08 16.79 -10.50
C TYR A 64 27.39 17.58 -10.32
N SER A 65 27.25 18.87 -9.96
CA SER A 65 28.36 19.81 -9.81
C SER A 65 29.39 19.41 -8.75
N ASP A 66 29.02 18.51 -7.83
CA ASP A 66 29.92 17.91 -6.85
C ASP A 66 30.81 16.81 -7.41
N GLY A 67 30.68 16.49 -8.71
CA GLY A 67 31.46 15.46 -9.38
C GLY A 67 31.06 14.04 -8.96
N ARG A 68 29.82 13.83 -8.50
CA ARG A 68 29.32 12.53 -8.06
C ARG A 68 28.03 12.17 -8.78
N GLN A 69 27.76 10.87 -8.89
CA GLN A 69 26.48 10.36 -9.36
C GLN A 69 25.51 10.20 -8.20
N HIS A 70 24.35 10.86 -8.28
CA HIS A 70 23.30 10.74 -7.27
C HIS A 70 22.20 9.75 -7.71
N PRO A 71 21.37 9.23 -6.79
CA PRO A 71 21.57 9.22 -5.34
C PRO A 71 22.81 8.42 -4.97
N LEU A 72 23.45 8.78 -3.86
CA LEU A 72 24.65 8.11 -3.36
C LEU A 72 24.39 6.70 -2.83
N ASN A 73 23.14 6.40 -2.48
CA ASN A 73 22.72 5.09 -2.02
C ASN A 73 22.87 4.01 -3.12
N ASN A 74 23.09 2.77 -2.67
CA ASN A 74 23.07 1.60 -3.53
C ASN A 74 21.62 1.14 -3.75
N LEU A 75 20.95 1.69 -4.77
CA LEU A 75 19.55 1.33 -5.03
C LEU A 75 19.41 -0.14 -5.43
N GLN A 76 20.40 -0.72 -6.13
CA GLN A 76 20.37 -2.13 -6.52
C GLN A 76 20.30 -3.07 -5.31
N GLU A 77 21.07 -2.79 -4.27
CA GLU A 77 21.04 -3.53 -3.00
C GLU A 77 19.72 -3.33 -2.27
N ILE A 78 19.25 -2.08 -2.16
CA ILE A 78 18.00 -1.74 -1.47
C ILE A 78 16.81 -2.46 -2.13
N PHE A 79 16.68 -2.35 -3.46
CA PHE A 79 15.56 -2.94 -4.19
C PHE A 79 15.75 -4.40 -4.55
N GLY A 80 16.98 -4.91 -4.45
CA GLY A 80 17.29 -6.33 -4.58
C GLY A 80 16.90 -7.16 -3.36
N ASN A 81 16.66 -6.52 -2.21
CA ASN A 81 16.26 -7.18 -0.97
C ASN A 81 14.94 -7.95 -1.15
N ASP A 82 14.93 -9.22 -0.73
CA ASP A 82 13.77 -10.10 -0.88
C ASP A 82 12.51 -9.56 -0.21
N ASP A 83 12.63 -8.90 0.93
CA ASP A 83 11.48 -8.31 1.60
C ASP A 83 10.90 -7.14 0.79
N ARG A 84 11.76 -6.32 0.19
CA ARG A 84 11.33 -5.21 -0.68
C ARG A 84 10.62 -5.75 -1.92
N LYS A 85 11.18 -6.78 -2.56
CA LYS A 85 10.52 -7.45 -3.70
C LYS A 85 9.18 -8.07 -3.29
N ALA A 86 9.13 -8.75 -2.15
CA ALA A 86 7.92 -9.37 -1.63
C ALA A 86 6.81 -8.34 -1.37
N VAL A 87 7.14 -7.16 -0.85
CA VAL A 87 6.19 -6.06 -0.63
C VAL A 87 5.53 -5.59 -1.93
N TYR A 88 6.26 -5.53 -3.05
CA TYR A 88 5.68 -5.20 -4.36
C TYR A 88 4.89 -6.35 -4.99
N GLN A 89 5.14 -7.60 -4.62
CA GLN A 89 4.55 -8.77 -5.29
C GLN A 89 3.36 -9.39 -4.56
N TYR A 90 3.46 -9.62 -3.26
CA TYR A 90 2.45 -10.41 -2.53
C TYR A 90 2.30 -10.06 -1.04
N ARG A 91 3.31 -9.49 -0.37
CA ARG A 91 3.31 -9.33 1.09
C ARG A 91 2.11 -8.54 1.62
N ALA A 92 1.70 -7.49 0.91
CA ALA A 92 0.56 -6.67 1.33
C ALA A 92 -0.77 -7.44 1.23
N LYS A 93 -0.94 -8.25 0.18
CA LYS A 93 -2.09 -9.16 0.04
C LYS A 93 -2.12 -10.16 1.19
N ASP A 94 -0.99 -10.78 1.50
CA ASP A 94 -0.89 -11.78 2.58
C ASP A 94 -1.16 -11.14 3.95
N ALA A 95 -0.69 -9.91 4.17
CA ALA A 95 -0.97 -9.16 5.38
C ALA A 95 -2.47 -8.89 5.56
N VAL A 96 -3.18 -8.46 4.51
CA VAL A 96 -4.64 -8.28 4.55
C VAL A 96 -5.33 -9.62 4.80
N GLN A 97 -4.91 -10.68 4.12
CA GLN A 97 -5.47 -12.02 4.30
C GLN A 97 -5.35 -12.50 5.75
N SER A 98 -4.23 -12.21 6.42
CA SER A 98 -4.00 -12.60 7.82
C SER A 98 -4.99 -11.96 8.81
N LEU A 99 -5.56 -10.80 8.48
CA LEU A 99 -6.57 -10.13 9.30
C LEU A 99 -7.97 -10.76 9.14
N LEU A 100 -8.20 -11.47 8.03
CA LEU A 100 -9.48 -12.10 7.71
C LEU A 100 -9.56 -13.55 8.18
N GLU A 101 -8.41 -14.17 8.48
CA GLU A 101 -8.36 -15.53 9.00
C GLU A 101 -8.71 -15.55 10.50
N PRO A 102 -9.55 -16.49 10.96
CA PRO A 102 -9.78 -16.66 12.39
C PRO A 102 -8.47 -17.02 13.09
N ALA A 103 -8.25 -16.46 14.28
CA ALA A 103 -7.01 -16.63 15.04
C ALA A 103 -6.62 -18.12 15.11
N LYS A 104 -5.43 -18.45 14.61
CA LYS A 104 -4.88 -19.80 14.66
C LYS A 104 -4.77 -20.23 16.12
N PRO A 105 -5.42 -21.33 16.56
CA PRO A 105 -5.28 -21.79 17.93
C PRO A 105 -3.82 -22.16 18.22
N ALA A 106 -3.36 -21.82 19.43
CA ALA A 106 -2.00 -22.08 19.86
C ALA A 106 -1.67 -23.59 19.77
N PRO A 107 -0.42 -23.96 19.42
CA PRO A 107 0.00 -25.36 19.42
C PRO A 107 -0.17 -25.94 20.83
N ARG A 108 -0.78 -27.14 20.89
CA ARG A 108 -0.91 -27.94 22.12
C ARG A 108 0.40 -28.61 22.48
#